data_AF-A0A450VPC1-F1
#
_entry.id   AF-A0A450VPC1-F1
#
_cell.length_a   1.000
_cell.length_b   1.000
_cell.length_c   1.000
_cell.angle_alpha   90.00
_cell.angle_beta   90.00
_cell.angle_gamma   90.00
#
_symmetry.space_group_name_H-M   'P 1'
#
loop_
_entity.id
_entity.type
_entity.pdbx_description
1 polymer ?
#
loop_
_entity_poly.entity_id
_entity_poly.type
_entity_poly.pdbx_seq_one_letter_code
_entity_poly.pdbx_strand_id
1 'polypeptide(L)' 'MRGEYRHGSHAMYSIHLHIVWVTKHGKKVLKGEIANRVREIVREECRKKNVDILKGDVSAEHVH' A
#
# COMPACT_ATOMS: atom_id res chain seq x y z
N MET A 1 5.89 1.75 -17.84
CA MET A 1 7.11 1.19 -17.22
C MET A 1 7.14 -0.29 -17.52
N ARG A 2 8.17 -0.78 -18.22
CA ARG A 2 8.41 -2.22 -18.35
C ARG A 2 8.59 -2.76 -16.92
N GLY A 3 7.73 -3.68 -16.50
CA GLY A 3 7.84 -4.29 -15.18
C GLY A 3 9.13 -5.10 -15.13
N GLU A 4 10.09 -4.65 -14.33
CA GLU A 4 11.29 -5.42 -14.08
C GLU A 4 10.89 -6.71 -13.34
N TYR A 5 11.29 -7.86 -13.88
CA TYR A 5 11.07 -9.14 -13.23
C TYR A 5 12.06 -9.29 -12.07
N ARG A 6 11.55 -9.56 -10.88
CA ARG A 6 12.36 -9.92 -9.71
C ARG A 6 12.83 -11.36 -9.86
N HIS A 7 14.04 -11.63 -9.39
CA HIS A 7 14.65 -12.95 -9.46
C HIS A 7 14.86 -13.48 -8.04
N GLY A 8 14.39 -14.70 -7.78
CA GLY A 8 14.78 -15.52 -6.64
C GLY A 8 15.67 -16.67 -7.10
N SER A 9 16.12 -17.51 -6.17
CA SER A 9 17.07 -18.59 -6.45
C SER A 9 16.62 -19.58 -7.53
N HIS A 10 15.31 -19.77 -7.70
CA HIS A 10 14.74 -20.73 -8.65
C HIS A 10 13.52 -20.20 -9.42
N ALA A 11 13.26 -18.88 -9.38
CA ALA A 11 12.08 -18.30 -10.03
C ALA A 11 12.29 -16.84 -10.45
N MET A 12 11.72 -16.48 -11.59
CA MET A 12 11.51 -15.09 -11.99
C MET A 12 10.04 -14.74 -11.80
N TYR A 13 9.75 -13.59 -11.21
CA TYR A 13 8.38 -13.20 -10.91
C TYR A 13 8.17 -11.69 -11.00
N SER A 14 6.95 -11.30 -11.33
CA SER A 14 6.46 -9.93 -11.22
C SER A 14 5.05 -10.02 -10.66
N ILE A 15 4.88 -9.63 -9.40
CA ILE A 15 3.62 -9.77 -8.68
C ILE A 15 3.14 -8.38 -8.30
N HIS A 16 1.98 -8.00 -8.82
CA HIS A 16 1.31 -6.75 -8.51
C HIS A 16 -0.03 -7.05 -7.85
N LEU A 17 -0.31 -6.39 -6.73
CA LEU A 17 -1.54 -6.57 -5.98
C LEU A 17 -2.25 -5.23 -5.85
N HIS A 18 -3.58 -5.24 -5.94
CA HIS A 18 -4.44 -4.12 -5.54
C HIS A 18 -5.08 -4.48 -4.21
N ILE A 19 -4.60 -3.85 -3.14
CA ILE A 19 -5.04 -4.13 -1.78
C ILE A 19 -5.94 -2.98 -1.35
N VAL A 20 -7.12 -3.29 -0.81
CA VAL A 20 -8.06 -2.26 -0.35
C VAL A 20 -8.58 -2.66 1.02
N TRP A 21 -8.61 -1.72 1.96
CA TRP A 21 -9.27 -1.93 3.24
C TRP A 21 -10.09 -0.71 3.64
N VAL A 22 -11.10 -0.97 4.47
CA VAL A 22 -12.05 0.05 4.93
C VAL A 22 -11.94 0.24 6.44
N THR A 23 -12.28 1.43 6.89
CA THR A 23 -12.47 1.73 8.31
C THR A 23 -13.63 0.93 8.88
N LYS A 24 -13.57 0.62 10.18
CA LYS A 24 -14.65 -0.09 10.86
C LYS A 24 -15.96 0.68 10.72
N HIS A 25 -17.00 0.00 10.22
CA HIS A 25 -18.32 0.57 9.89
C HIS A 25 -18.31 1.70 8.84
N GLY A 26 -17.26 1.83 8.02
CA GLY A 26 -17.18 2.86 6.97
C GLY A 26 -17.09 4.29 7.52
N LYS A 27 -16.56 4.46 8.73
CA LYS A 27 -16.43 5.77 9.37
C LYS A 27 -15.42 6.63 8.62
N LYS A 28 -15.82 7.85 8.27
CA LYS A 28 -15.01 8.83 7.51
C LYS A 28 -13.92 9.53 8.35
N VAL A 29 -13.09 8.74 9.04
CA VAL A 29 -12.07 9.20 10.00
C VAL A 29 -10.69 9.45 9.40
N LEU A 30 -10.41 8.95 8.20
CA LEU A 30 -9.12 9.11 7.53
C LEU A 30 -9.04 10.49 6.87
N LYS A 31 -8.93 11.55 7.69
CA LYS A 31 -8.85 12.94 7.24
C LYS A 31 -7.75 13.69 7.99
N GLY A 32 -7.25 14.76 7.40
CA GLY A 32 -6.23 15.63 7.99
C GLY A 32 -5.01 14.83 8.46
N GLU A 33 -4.61 15.04 9.71
CA GLU A 33 -3.45 14.40 10.32
C GLU A 33 -3.57 12.87 10.39
N ILE A 34 -4.77 12.32 10.58
CA ILE A 34 -4.99 10.87 10.63
C ILE A 34 -4.64 10.25 9.27
N ALA A 35 -5.08 10.87 8.17
CA ALA A 35 -4.74 10.40 6.83
C ALA A 35 -3.24 10.46 6.56
N ASN A 36 -2.59 11.55 6.98
CA ASN A 36 -1.14 11.71 6.82
C ASN A 36 -0.38 10.64 7.61
N ARG A 37 -0.75 10.41 8.87
CA ARG A 37 -0.11 9.42 9.72
C ARG A 37 -0.28 7.99 9.19
N VAL A 38 -1.45 7.65 8.67
CA VAL A 38 -1.69 6.34 8.04
C VAL A 38 -0.77 6.15 6.83
N ARG A 39 -0.62 7.15 5.96
CA ARG A 39 0.31 7.05 4.81
C ARG A 39 1.75 6.82 5.26
N GLU A 40 2.19 7.48 6.32
CA GLU A 40 3.54 7.30 6.87
C GLU A 40 3.75 5.86 7.36
N ILE A 41 2.83 5.35 8.18
CA ILE A 41 2.89 4.00 8.75
C ILE A 41 2.91 2.96 7.62
N VAL A 42 1.99 3.06 6.64
CA VAL A 42 1.93 2.13 5.51
C VAL A 42 3.26 2.12 4.75
N ARG A 43 3.82 3.31 4.43
CA ARG A 43 5.10 3.40 3.73
C ARG A 43 6.25 2.82 4.55
N GLU A 44 6.27 3.03 5.86
CA GLU A 44 7.28 2.46 6.75
C GLU A 44 7.22 0.94 6.76
N GLU A 45 6.03 0.36 6.93
CA GLU A 45 5.85 -1.09 6.96
C GLU A 45 6.16 -1.75 5.61
N CYS A 46 5.80 -1.12 4.48
CA CYS A 46 6.18 -1.59 3.15
C CYS A 46 7.71 -1.58 2.96
N ARG A 47 8.41 -0.52 3.41
CA ARG A 47 9.88 -0.47 3.36
C ARG A 47 10.51 -1.61 4.17
N LYS A 48 10.03 -1.85 5.40
CA LYS A 48 10.53 -2.96 6.25
C LYS A 48 10.36 -4.33 5.59
N LYS A 49 9.33 -4.50 4.75
CA LYS A 49 9.00 -5.75 4.07
C LYS A 49 9.53 -5.85 2.64
N ASN A 50 10.32 -4.88 2.16
CA ASN A 50 10.79 -4.81 0.77
C ASN A 50 9.65 -4.92 -0.26
N VAL A 51 8.54 -4.24 0.02
CA VAL A 51 7.37 -4.11 -0.85
C VAL A 51 7.39 -2.76 -1.54
N ASP A 52 7.31 -2.78 -2.86
CA ASP A 52 7.26 -1.57 -3.67
C ASP A 52 5.82 -1.06 -3.81
N ILE A 53 5.59 0.19 -3.44
CA ILE A 53 4.30 0.85 -3.61
C ILE A 53 4.29 1.53 -4.98
N LEU A 54 3.52 0.99 -5.93
CA LEU A 54 3.38 1.55 -7.27
C LEU A 54 2.40 2.74 -7.30
N LYS A 55 1.29 2.60 -6.58
CA LYS A 55 0.24 3.59 -6.40
C LYS A 55 -0.39 3.36 -5.02
N GLY A 56 -0.90 4.42 -4.41
CA GLY A 56 -1.68 4.33 -3.18
C GLY A 56 -2.50 5.58 -2.98
N ASP A 57 -3.71 5.42 -2.43
CA ASP A 57 -4.62 6.52 -2.13
C ASP A 57 -5.25 6.33 -0.74
N VAL A 58 -5.45 7.44 -0.04
CA VAL A 58 -6.16 7.44 1.24
C VAL A 58 -7.39 8.33 1.08
N SER A 59 -8.52 7.66 0.96
CA SER A 59 -9.86 8.25 0.97
C SER A 59 -10.39 8.31 2.41
N ALA A 60 -11.50 9.03 2.62
CA ALA A 60 -11.95 9.36 3.98
C ALA A 60 -12.32 8.14 4.84
N GLU A 61 -12.73 7.03 4.23
CA GLU A 61 -13.16 5.82 4.92
C GLU A 61 -12.47 4.54 4.44
N HIS A 62 -11.59 4.61 3.44
CA HIS A 62 -10.90 3.47 2.87
C HIS A 62 -9.53 3.83 2.30
N VAL A 63 -8.66 2.84 2.17
CA VAL A 63 -7.29 2.97 1.64
C VAL A 63 -7.13 2.00 0.48
N HIS A 64 -6.50 2.50 -0.58
CA HIS A 64 -6.03 1.75 -1.74
C HIS A 64 -4.50 1.67 -1.76
#